data_AF-B6QGW3-F1
#
_entry.id   AF-B6QGW3-F1
#
_cell.length_a   1.000
_cell.length_b   1.000
_cell.length_c   1.000
_cell.angle_alpha   90.00
_cell.angle_beta   90.00
_cell.angle_gamma   90.00
#
_symmetry.space_group_name_H-M   'P 1'
#
loop_
_entity.id
_entity.type
_entity.pdbx_description
1 polymer ?
#
loop_
_entity_poly.entity_id
_entity_poly.type
_entity_poly.pdbx_seq_one_letter_code
_entity_poly.pdbx_strand_id
1 'polypeptide(L)'
;MARAAKSTDIKTTYYLMVTHRHADIQRIIASYSNISDVTKYLDFTILERYHEILCFYLEAVIYLQQWPAVEAFIKAASSTNSDFARSIMVDMILTADKMPIEHVIRNLQASLPLLYLKHSTNFRQKELLNSLQHTDAKRLSFIRCIFDICLHQRRNDIRICETILNQALTTARDIASAENNRREDELEYLSAKSFNYAVDLYLSDQQVDAQRWARKAIELSTLMRNDYGRLALALQVKYEKWLTYRPESTDPSS
;
A
#
# COMPACT_ATOMS: atom_id res chain seq x y z
N MET A 1 21.09 -31.14 5.56
CA MET A 1 21.73 -29.81 5.70
C MET A 1 22.66 -29.45 4.54
N ALA A 2 23.57 -30.31 4.08
CA ALA A 2 24.52 -30.00 2.98
C ALA A 2 23.87 -29.66 1.61
N ARG A 3 22.75 -30.32 1.24
CA ARG A 3 22.02 -30.00 -0.03
C ARG A 3 21.32 -28.64 0.01
N ALA A 4 20.81 -28.23 1.17
CA ALA A 4 20.18 -26.93 1.36
C ALA A 4 21.23 -25.79 1.30
N ALA A 5 22.39 -26.00 1.93
CA ALA A 5 23.52 -25.06 1.87
C ALA A 5 24.05 -24.85 0.44
N LYS A 6 24.17 -25.92 -0.34
CA LYS A 6 24.59 -25.85 -1.75
C LYS A 6 23.55 -25.17 -2.65
N SER A 7 22.26 -25.35 -2.35
CA SER A 7 21.16 -24.68 -3.06
C SER A 7 21.10 -23.19 -2.74
N THR A 8 21.36 -22.79 -1.48
CA THR A 8 21.44 -21.36 -1.10
C THR A 8 22.63 -20.66 -1.75
N ASP A 9 23.76 -21.34 -1.91
CA ASP A 9 24.97 -20.80 -2.53
C ASP A 9 24.78 -20.52 -4.04
N ILE A 10 24.14 -21.46 -4.75
CA ILE A 10 23.73 -21.29 -6.16
C ILE A 10 22.71 -20.14 -6.31
N LYS A 11 21.71 -20.08 -5.42
CA LYS A 11 20.67 -19.04 -5.44
C LYS A 11 21.26 -17.65 -5.18
N THR A 12 22.22 -17.56 -4.26
CA THR A 12 22.96 -16.31 -3.97
C THR A 12 23.76 -15.86 -5.18
N THR A 13 24.49 -16.77 -5.82
CA THR A 13 25.27 -16.49 -7.03
C THR A 13 24.38 -15.99 -8.18
N TYR A 14 23.21 -16.61 -8.36
CA TYR A 14 22.23 -16.18 -9.37
C TYR A 14 21.72 -14.76 -9.11
N TYR A 15 21.31 -14.44 -7.87
CA TYR A 15 20.81 -13.10 -7.58
C TYR A 15 21.90 -12.02 -7.66
N LEU A 16 23.15 -12.33 -7.31
CA LEU A 16 24.26 -11.41 -7.56
C LEU A 16 24.42 -11.12 -9.06
N MET A 17 24.32 -12.14 -9.92
CA MET A 17 24.34 -11.95 -11.36
C MET A 17 23.17 -11.08 -11.85
N VAL A 18 21.96 -11.28 -11.32
CA VAL A 18 20.78 -10.44 -11.66
C VAL A 18 21.02 -8.98 -11.28
N THR A 19 21.57 -8.69 -10.10
CA THR A 19 21.87 -7.31 -9.68
C THR A 19 22.89 -6.63 -10.60
N HIS A 20 23.94 -7.35 -11.02
CA HIS A 20 24.92 -6.83 -11.97
C HIS A 20 24.30 -6.52 -13.34
N ARG A 21 23.50 -7.45 -13.87
CA ARG A 21 22.83 -7.28 -15.17
C ARG A 21 21.87 -6.10 -15.16
N HIS A 22 21.13 -5.92 -14.06
CA HIS A 22 20.27 -4.74 -13.90
C HIS A 22 21.08 -3.44 -13.91
N ALA A 23 22.22 -3.39 -13.21
CA ALA A 23 23.10 -2.22 -13.21
C ALA A 23 23.66 -1.89 -14.60
N ASP A 24 23.99 -2.90 -15.40
CA ASP A 24 24.42 -2.71 -16.80
C ASP A 24 23.29 -2.11 -17.66
N ILE A 25 22.07 -2.62 -17.50
CA ILE A 25 20.88 -2.09 -18.19
C ILE A 25 20.63 -0.64 -17.78
N GLN A 26 20.69 -0.31 -16.48
CA GLN A 26 20.51 1.06 -16.00
C GLN A 26 21.61 1.99 -16.54
N ARG A 27 22.85 1.53 -16.63
CA ARG A 27 23.95 2.32 -17.23
C ARG A 27 23.70 2.61 -18.71
N ILE A 28 23.20 1.63 -19.45
CA ILE A 28 22.81 1.81 -20.86
C ILE A 28 21.66 2.81 -20.95
N ILE A 29 20.60 2.66 -20.16
CA ILE A 29 19.44 3.57 -20.15
C ILE A 29 19.87 5.01 -19.79
N ALA A 30 20.72 5.17 -18.78
CA ALA A 30 21.23 6.47 -18.36
C ALA A 30 22.16 7.14 -19.37
N SER A 31 22.77 6.36 -20.29
CA SER A 31 23.57 6.92 -21.38
C SER A 31 22.72 7.57 -22.48
N TYR A 32 21.40 7.35 -22.47
CA TYR A 32 20.46 8.04 -23.33
C TYR A 32 19.85 9.26 -22.59
N SER A 33 19.99 10.44 -23.18
CA SER A 33 19.66 11.73 -22.57
C SER A 33 18.18 11.92 -22.18
N ASN A 34 17.28 11.04 -22.62
CA ASN A 34 15.84 11.15 -22.37
C ASN A 34 15.19 9.75 -22.31
N ILE A 35 14.97 9.23 -21.11
CA ILE A 35 14.40 7.88 -20.85
C ILE A 35 13.02 7.73 -21.51
N SER A 36 12.23 8.82 -21.51
CA SER A 36 10.92 8.92 -22.16
C SER A 36 10.96 8.57 -23.66
N ASP A 37 12.02 8.98 -24.36
CA ASP A 37 12.15 8.74 -25.79
C ASP A 37 12.57 7.29 -26.07
N VAL A 38 13.44 6.70 -25.25
CA VAL A 38 13.90 5.31 -25.42
C VAL A 38 12.74 4.31 -25.27
N THR A 39 11.88 4.48 -24.26
CA THR A 39 10.71 3.61 -24.05
C THR A 39 9.61 3.76 -25.10
N LYS A 40 9.60 4.88 -25.85
CA LYS A 40 8.60 5.16 -26.88
C LYS A 40 8.88 4.43 -28.20
N TYR A 41 10.15 4.07 -28.45
CA TYR A 41 10.61 3.35 -29.65
C TYR A 41 10.99 1.90 -29.38
N LEU A 42 10.91 1.45 -28.12
CA LEU A 42 11.12 0.06 -27.74
C LEU A 42 9.91 -0.77 -28.17
N ASP A 43 10.18 -1.88 -28.84
CA ASP A 43 9.18 -2.89 -29.20
C ASP A 43 8.46 -3.36 -27.92
N PHE A 44 7.16 -3.63 -28.05
CA PHE A 44 6.30 -4.08 -26.95
C PHE A 44 6.89 -5.30 -26.24
N THR A 45 7.47 -6.23 -27.01
CA THR A 45 8.12 -7.43 -26.47
C THR A 45 9.34 -7.10 -25.61
N ILE A 46 10.09 -6.04 -25.92
CA ILE A 46 11.25 -5.62 -25.13
C ILE A 46 10.82 -4.94 -23.84
N LEU A 47 9.73 -4.16 -23.88
CA LEU A 47 9.12 -3.56 -22.69
C LEU A 47 8.61 -4.63 -21.70
N GLU A 48 7.96 -5.69 -22.18
CA GLU A 48 7.53 -6.81 -21.33
C GLU A 48 8.73 -7.50 -20.66
N ARG A 49 9.79 -7.80 -21.41
CA ARG A 49 11.01 -8.40 -20.85
C ARG A 49 11.70 -7.48 -19.85
N TYR A 50 11.67 -6.17 -20.09
CA TYR A 50 12.17 -5.20 -19.12
C TYR A 50 11.38 -5.26 -17.81
N HIS A 51 10.05 -5.32 -17.86
CA HIS A 51 9.20 -5.46 -16.66
C HIS A 51 9.48 -6.76 -15.88
N GLU A 52 9.71 -7.87 -16.57
CA GLU A 52 10.13 -9.13 -15.93
C GLU A 52 11.48 -8.96 -15.21
N ILE A 53 12.46 -8.32 -15.86
CA ILE A 53 13.77 -8.04 -15.26
C ILE A 53 13.64 -7.17 -14.01
N LEU A 54 12.72 -6.19 -14.01
CA LEU A 54 12.41 -5.38 -12.82
C LEU A 54 11.91 -6.25 -11.66
N CYS A 55 11.00 -7.19 -11.92
CA CYS A 55 10.48 -8.10 -10.91
C CYS A 55 11.59 -9.02 -10.36
N PHE A 56 12.42 -9.61 -11.22
CA PHE A 56 13.55 -10.44 -10.80
C PHE A 56 14.60 -9.65 -10.03
N TYR A 57 14.84 -8.40 -10.40
CA TYR A 57 15.76 -7.53 -9.67
C TYR A 57 15.23 -7.24 -8.26
N LEU A 58 13.94 -6.90 -8.12
CA LEU A 58 13.35 -6.68 -6.80
C LEU A 58 13.47 -7.94 -5.93
N GLU A 59 13.14 -9.11 -6.47
CA GLU A 59 13.31 -10.39 -5.78
C GLU A 59 14.76 -10.61 -5.33
N ALA A 60 15.73 -10.33 -6.20
CA ALA A 60 17.15 -10.44 -5.90
C ALA A 60 17.59 -9.54 -4.76
N VAL A 61 17.19 -8.26 -4.79
CA VAL A 61 17.54 -7.26 -3.78
C VAL A 61 16.89 -7.57 -2.43
N ILE A 62 15.64 -8.07 -2.43
CA ILE A 62 14.97 -8.56 -1.21
C ILE A 62 15.71 -9.77 -0.64
N TYR A 63 16.06 -10.76 -1.47
CA TYR A 63 16.76 -11.96 -1.03
C TYR A 63 18.15 -11.65 -0.46
N LEU A 64 18.89 -10.76 -1.12
CA LEU A 64 20.23 -10.29 -0.71
C LEU A 64 20.19 -9.24 0.41
N GLN A 65 19.00 -8.81 0.83
CA GLN A 65 18.79 -7.85 1.92
C GLN A 65 19.44 -6.48 1.65
N GLN A 66 19.47 -6.04 0.39
CA GLN A 66 20.06 -4.78 -0.04
C GLN A 66 19.03 -3.64 0.04
N TRP A 67 18.53 -3.35 1.25
CA TRP A 67 17.38 -2.45 1.48
C TRP A 67 17.49 -1.04 0.88
N PRO A 68 18.65 -0.35 0.92
CA PRO A 68 18.78 0.98 0.28
C PRO A 68 18.56 0.95 -1.24
N ALA A 69 18.92 -0.15 -1.90
CA ALA A 69 18.71 -0.33 -3.33
C ALA A 69 17.23 -0.58 -3.65
N VAL A 70 16.46 -1.19 -2.74
CA VAL A 70 15.00 -1.37 -2.89
C VAL A 70 14.29 -0.03 -2.99
N GLU A 71 14.62 0.92 -2.11
CA GLU A 71 13.96 2.22 -2.05
C GLU A 71 14.22 3.05 -3.32
N ALA A 72 15.49 3.15 -3.72
CA ALA A 72 15.87 3.84 -4.96
C ALA A 72 15.25 3.17 -6.20
N PHE A 73 15.23 1.83 -6.22
CA PHE A 73 14.62 1.06 -7.30
C PHE A 73 13.12 1.27 -7.39
N ILE A 74 12.39 1.21 -6.28
CA ILE A 74 10.93 1.39 -6.32
C ILE A 74 10.60 2.78 -6.82
N LYS A 75 11.32 3.82 -6.37
CA LYS A 75 11.15 5.19 -6.89
C LYS A 75 11.44 5.32 -8.38
N ALA A 76 12.36 4.53 -8.94
CA ALA A 76 12.65 4.50 -10.37
C ALA A 76 11.63 3.65 -11.15
N ALA A 77 11.31 2.45 -10.67
CA ALA A 77 10.32 1.55 -11.25
C ALA A 77 8.92 2.16 -11.23
N SER A 78 8.68 3.10 -10.31
CA SER A 78 7.47 3.90 -10.22
C SER A 78 7.13 4.65 -11.51
N SER A 79 8.12 5.09 -12.31
CA SER A 79 7.86 5.76 -13.58
C SER A 79 7.47 4.81 -14.73
N THR A 80 7.28 3.53 -14.43
CA THR A 80 6.97 2.48 -15.41
C THR A 80 5.46 2.35 -15.62
N ASN A 81 5.00 2.28 -16.87
CA ASN A 81 3.57 2.18 -17.23
C ASN A 81 2.97 0.76 -17.13
N SER A 82 3.52 -0.12 -16.27
CA SER A 82 3.05 -1.52 -16.16
C SER A 82 2.36 -1.81 -14.83
N ASP A 83 1.04 -1.94 -14.88
CA ASP A 83 0.19 -2.27 -13.72
C ASP A 83 0.46 -3.70 -13.22
N PHE A 84 0.71 -4.63 -14.14
CA PHE A 84 1.02 -6.03 -13.83
C PHE A 84 2.32 -6.16 -13.04
N ALA A 85 3.40 -5.52 -13.52
CA ALA A 85 4.68 -5.53 -12.82
C ALA A 85 4.58 -4.90 -11.44
N ARG A 86 3.83 -3.80 -11.31
CA ARG A 86 3.59 -3.15 -10.01
C ARG A 86 2.84 -4.06 -9.03
N SER A 87 1.82 -4.78 -9.48
CA SER A 87 1.11 -5.74 -8.62
C SER A 87 2.03 -6.84 -8.11
N ILE A 88 2.89 -7.38 -8.97
CA ILE A 88 3.87 -8.41 -8.58
C ILE A 88 4.87 -7.83 -7.58
N MET A 89 5.41 -6.64 -7.85
CA MET A 89 6.37 -6.00 -6.97
C MET A 89 5.78 -5.72 -5.57
N VAL A 90 4.52 -5.27 -5.50
CA VAL A 90 3.80 -5.09 -4.23
C VAL A 90 3.61 -6.41 -3.50
N ASP A 91 3.20 -7.47 -4.20
CA ASP A 91 3.04 -8.80 -3.62
C ASP A 91 4.37 -9.34 -3.06
N MET A 92 5.48 -9.18 -3.80
CA MET A 92 6.82 -9.54 -3.34
C MET A 92 7.23 -8.77 -2.07
N ILE A 93 6.93 -7.47 -2.00
CA ILE A 93 7.22 -6.64 -0.81
C ILE A 93 6.42 -7.10 0.40
N LEU A 94 5.14 -7.43 0.21
CA LEU A 94 4.24 -7.86 1.28
C LEU A 94 4.53 -9.27 1.78
N THR A 95 5.02 -10.15 0.91
CA THR A 95 5.33 -11.55 1.23
C THR A 95 6.79 -11.77 1.64
N ALA A 96 7.62 -10.73 1.63
CA ALA A 96 9.02 -10.82 1.98
C ALA A 96 9.25 -10.93 3.50
N ASP A 97 9.34 -12.17 4.01
CA ASP A 97 9.58 -12.49 5.43
C ASP A 97 10.78 -11.74 6.06
N LYS A 98 11.81 -11.46 5.26
CA LYS A 98 13.08 -10.87 5.73
C LYS A 98 13.09 -9.35 5.68
N MET A 99 12.11 -8.72 5.04
CA MET A 99 12.13 -7.28 4.80
C MET A 99 11.74 -6.53 6.08
N PRO A 100 12.58 -5.61 6.58
CA PRO A 100 12.20 -4.80 7.72
C PRO A 100 10.97 -3.99 7.36
N ILE A 101 10.02 -3.98 8.26
CA ILE A 101 8.68 -3.49 8.02
C ILE A 101 8.62 -1.96 7.83
N GLU A 102 9.61 -1.24 8.35
CA GLU A 102 9.84 0.18 8.04
C GLU A 102 10.09 0.40 6.54
N HIS A 103 10.81 -0.52 5.89
CA HIS A 103 10.98 -0.50 4.44
C HIS A 103 9.70 -0.92 3.72
N VAL A 104 8.93 -1.88 4.25
CA VAL A 104 7.61 -2.26 3.69
C VAL A 104 6.70 -1.04 3.64
N ILE A 105 6.56 -0.32 4.75
CA ILE A 105 5.73 0.89 4.85
C ILE A 105 6.20 1.97 3.88
N ARG A 106 7.50 2.31 3.91
CA ARG A 106 8.06 3.39 3.07
C ARG A 106 7.92 3.09 1.58
N ASN A 107 8.19 1.85 1.19
CA ASN A 107 8.11 1.43 -0.21
C ASN A 107 6.67 1.36 -0.71
N LEU A 108 5.74 0.91 0.13
CA LEU A 108 4.33 0.90 -0.23
C LEU A 108 3.77 2.32 -0.33
N GLN A 109 4.16 3.23 0.58
CA GLN A 109 3.84 4.66 0.50
C GLN A 109 4.39 5.32 -0.78
N ALA A 110 5.60 4.97 -1.22
CA ALA A 110 6.15 5.46 -2.48
C ALA A 110 5.44 4.88 -3.71
N SER A 111 4.96 3.63 -3.62
CA SER A 111 4.25 2.95 -4.72
C SER A 111 2.78 3.39 -4.88
N LEU A 112 2.17 3.88 -3.79
CA LEU A 112 0.74 4.19 -3.73
C LEU A 112 0.32 5.35 -4.65
N PRO A 113 1.03 6.51 -4.72
CA PRO A 113 0.77 7.61 -5.66
C PRO A 113 0.71 7.19 -7.14
N LEU A 114 1.14 5.99 -7.50
CA LEU A 114 1.24 5.54 -8.90
C LEU A 114 0.10 4.62 -9.30
N LEU A 115 -0.66 4.11 -8.34
CA LEU A 115 -2.00 3.61 -8.61
C LEU A 115 -2.96 4.76 -9.02
N TYR A 116 -2.57 6.04 -8.83
CA TYR A 116 -3.41 7.22 -9.10
C TYR A 116 -3.39 7.79 -10.52
N LEU A 117 -2.77 7.16 -11.53
CA LEU A 117 -2.85 7.67 -12.90
C LEU A 117 -4.23 7.41 -13.54
N LYS A 118 -5.22 8.21 -13.15
CA LYS A 118 -6.57 8.28 -13.75
C LYS A 118 -6.66 9.24 -14.95
N HIS A 119 -5.55 9.84 -15.39
CA HIS A 119 -5.53 10.70 -16.57
C HIS A 119 -4.45 10.27 -17.57
N SER A 120 -4.85 9.42 -18.54
CA SER A 120 -4.17 9.33 -19.83
C SER A 120 -5.22 9.25 -20.93
N THR A 121 -5.32 10.32 -21.71
CA THR A 121 -6.31 10.56 -22.76
C THR A 121 -5.95 9.81 -24.05
N ASN A 122 -6.01 8.47 -24.02
CA ASN A 122 -5.87 7.67 -25.25
C ASN A 122 -6.99 6.65 -25.40
N PHE A 123 -7.70 6.77 -26.52
CA PHE A 123 -8.92 6.05 -26.91
C PHE A 123 -8.79 4.51 -26.91
N ARG A 124 -7.56 3.96 -27.02
CA ARG A 124 -7.30 2.51 -27.02
C ARG A 124 -7.04 1.91 -25.63
N GLN A 125 -6.86 2.72 -24.58
CA GLN A 125 -6.70 2.25 -23.20
C GLN A 125 -8.04 1.90 -22.54
N LYS A 126 -9.17 2.23 -23.18
CA LYS A 126 -10.53 2.02 -22.65
C LYS A 126 -10.92 0.54 -22.61
N GLU A 127 -10.33 -0.28 -23.48
CA GLU A 127 -10.56 -1.73 -23.54
C GLU A 127 -9.71 -2.47 -22.48
N LEU A 128 -8.53 -1.92 -22.15
CA LEU A 128 -7.66 -2.36 -21.04
C LEU A 128 -8.19 -1.86 -19.68
N LEU A 129 -8.88 -0.72 -19.64
CA LEU A 129 -9.58 -0.23 -18.45
C LEU A 129 -10.70 -1.17 -17.99
N ASN A 130 -11.29 -1.93 -18.92
CA ASN A 130 -12.32 -2.92 -18.60
C ASN A 130 -11.73 -4.18 -17.95
N SER A 131 -10.48 -4.57 -18.25
CA SER A 131 -9.77 -5.62 -17.50
C SER A 131 -9.20 -5.12 -16.16
N LEU A 132 -9.05 -3.80 -16.02
CA LEU A 132 -8.59 -3.11 -14.81
C LEU A 132 -9.70 -2.81 -13.79
N GLN A 133 -10.95 -3.24 -14.01
CA GLN A 133 -12.00 -3.25 -12.99
C GLN A 133 -11.60 -4.08 -11.74
N HIS A 134 -10.60 -4.96 -11.87
CA HIS A 134 -10.02 -5.75 -10.77
C HIS A 134 -8.95 -5.02 -9.95
N THR A 135 -8.43 -3.88 -10.43
CA THR A 135 -7.32 -3.16 -9.77
C THR A 135 -7.82 -2.34 -8.60
N ASP A 136 -8.97 -1.67 -8.74
CA ASP A 136 -9.57 -0.84 -7.70
C ASP A 136 -10.04 -1.66 -6.48
N ALA A 137 -10.58 -2.85 -6.74
CA ALA A 137 -10.94 -3.80 -5.69
C ALA A 137 -9.74 -4.33 -4.90
N LYS A 138 -8.57 -4.47 -5.54
CA LYS A 138 -7.32 -4.88 -4.85
C LYS A 138 -6.70 -3.75 -4.03
N ARG A 139 -6.94 -2.48 -4.37
CA ARG A 139 -6.39 -1.32 -3.62
C ARG A 139 -6.78 -1.33 -2.15
N LEU A 140 -8.06 -1.53 -1.85
CA LEU A 140 -8.54 -1.55 -0.46
C LEU A 140 -7.97 -2.75 0.31
N SER A 141 -7.87 -3.92 -0.32
CA SER A 141 -7.22 -5.09 0.29
C SER A 141 -5.73 -4.85 0.59
N PHE A 142 -5.01 -4.14 -0.27
CA PHE A 142 -3.62 -3.75 0.00
C PHE A 142 -3.53 -2.73 1.14
N ILE A 143 -4.38 -1.70 1.12
CA ILE A 143 -4.45 -0.69 2.19
C ILE A 143 -4.74 -1.37 3.53
N ARG A 144 -5.67 -2.33 3.57
CA ARG A 144 -5.93 -3.15 4.76
C ARG A 144 -4.68 -3.88 5.25
N CYS A 145 -3.95 -4.54 4.36
CA CYS A 145 -2.74 -5.26 4.74
C CYS A 145 -1.68 -4.34 5.38
N ILE A 146 -1.45 -3.17 4.78
CA ILE A 146 -0.50 -2.17 5.31
C ILE A 146 -1.00 -1.63 6.65
N PHE A 147 -2.30 -1.32 6.74
CA PHE A 147 -2.92 -0.82 7.95
C PHE A 147 -2.78 -1.82 9.11
N ASP A 148 -3.01 -3.11 8.86
CA ASP A 148 -2.80 -4.18 9.83
C ASP A 148 -1.35 -4.23 10.30
N ILE A 149 -0.42 -4.25 9.34
CA ILE A 149 1.02 -4.23 9.59
C ILE A 149 1.43 -3.04 10.48
N CYS A 150 0.89 -1.85 10.23
CA CYS A 150 1.22 -0.66 10.99
C CYS A 150 0.67 -0.71 12.41
N LEU A 151 -0.57 -1.17 12.59
CA LEU A 151 -1.19 -1.28 13.91
C LEU A 151 -0.56 -2.35 14.81
N HIS A 152 -0.02 -3.43 14.24
CA HIS A 152 0.54 -4.55 15.02
C HIS A 152 1.97 -4.30 15.52
N GLN A 153 2.60 -3.21 15.11
CA GLN A 153 3.98 -2.92 15.49
C GLN A 153 4.11 -2.14 16.80
N ARG A 154 5.09 -2.59 17.60
CA ARG A 154 5.46 -2.07 18.92
C ARG A 154 5.95 -0.61 18.94
N ARG A 155 6.18 0.00 17.76
CA ARG A 155 6.52 1.42 17.56
C ARG A 155 5.42 2.07 16.71
N ASN A 156 4.22 2.10 17.27
CA ASN A 156 3.01 2.58 16.61
C ASN A 156 3.12 4.09 16.38
N ASP A 157 3.77 4.50 15.29
CA ASP A 157 3.71 5.89 14.86
C ASP A 157 2.30 6.14 14.32
N ILE A 158 1.45 6.64 15.22
CA ILE A 158 0.04 6.96 14.97
C ILE A 158 -0.11 7.75 13.67
N ARG A 159 0.88 8.59 13.31
CA ARG A 159 0.86 9.42 12.09
C ARG A 159 0.94 8.58 10.82
N ILE A 160 1.73 7.51 10.82
CA ILE A 160 1.84 6.58 9.69
C ILE A 160 0.53 5.84 9.51
N CYS A 161 0.00 5.26 10.59
CA CYS A 161 -1.26 4.53 10.59
C CYS A 161 -2.42 5.44 10.13
N GLU A 162 -2.42 6.70 10.56
CA GLU A 162 -3.41 7.69 10.15
C GLU A 162 -3.26 8.10 8.68
N THR A 163 -2.03 8.18 8.15
CA THR A 163 -1.77 8.47 6.74
C THR A 163 -2.38 7.38 5.86
N ILE A 164 -2.23 6.12 6.25
CA ILE A 164 -2.82 4.97 5.53
C ILE A 164 -4.34 5.01 5.63
N LEU A 165 -4.90 5.36 6.79
CA LEU A 165 -6.33 5.54 6.97
C LEU A 165 -6.89 6.67 6.07
N ASN A 166 -6.17 7.77 5.93
CA ASN A 166 -6.53 8.85 5.01
C ASN A 166 -6.51 8.38 3.55
N GLN A 167 -5.54 7.54 3.18
CA GLN A 167 -5.49 6.93 1.85
C GLN A 167 -6.66 5.98 1.61
N ALA A 168 -7.08 5.23 2.63
CA ALA A 168 -8.29 4.40 2.58
C ALA A 168 -9.53 5.24 2.27
N LEU A 169 -9.70 6.37 2.96
CA LEU A 169 -10.81 7.30 2.74
C LEU A 169 -10.82 7.87 1.33
N THR A 170 -9.68 8.37 0.84
CA THR A 170 -9.56 8.89 -0.53
C THR A 170 -9.90 7.81 -1.56
N THR A 171 -9.31 6.62 -1.40
CA THR A 171 -9.55 5.49 -2.30
C THR A 171 -11.02 5.06 -2.29
N ALA A 172 -11.63 4.98 -1.10
CA ALA A 172 -13.03 4.62 -0.96
C ALA A 172 -13.94 5.64 -1.66
N ARG A 173 -13.69 6.94 -1.50
CA ARG A 173 -14.44 8.01 -2.19
C ARG A 173 -14.27 7.95 -3.70
N ASP A 174 -13.06 7.70 -4.18
CA ASP A 174 -12.79 7.57 -5.62
C ASP A 174 -13.57 6.40 -6.22
N ILE A 175 -13.60 5.27 -5.52
CA ILE A 175 -14.38 4.09 -5.95
C ILE A 175 -15.90 4.34 -5.82
N ALA A 176 -16.35 5.29 -4.97
CA ALA A 176 -17.77 5.66 -4.84
C ALA A 176 -18.40 6.15 -6.13
N SER A 177 -17.58 6.74 -6.98
CA SER A 177 -17.97 7.24 -8.29
C SER A 177 -18.02 6.16 -9.36
N ALA A 178 -17.52 4.94 -9.09
CA ALA A 178 -17.44 3.84 -10.05
C ALA A 178 -18.43 2.72 -9.65
N GLU A 179 -19.46 2.52 -10.47
CA GLU A 179 -20.70 1.81 -10.12
C GLU A 179 -20.56 0.31 -9.71
N ASN A 180 -19.43 -0.38 -9.96
CA ASN A 180 -19.54 -1.82 -10.21
C ASN A 180 -18.61 -2.82 -9.49
N ASN A 181 -17.76 -2.46 -8.51
CA ASN A 181 -16.94 -3.47 -7.79
C ASN A 181 -16.35 -2.96 -6.46
N ARG A 182 -17.20 -2.61 -5.49
CA ARG A 182 -16.74 -2.24 -4.14
C ARG A 182 -16.65 -3.45 -3.23
N ARG A 183 -15.47 -3.70 -2.67
CA ARG A 183 -15.30 -4.67 -1.57
C ARG A 183 -15.75 -4.03 -0.28
N GLU A 184 -17.05 -4.12 0.01
CA GLU A 184 -17.61 -3.55 1.23
C GLU A 184 -17.05 -4.20 2.49
N ASP A 185 -16.70 -5.48 2.44
CA ASP A 185 -16.01 -6.19 3.52
C ASP A 185 -14.70 -5.49 3.94
N GLU A 186 -13.97 -4.90 2.98
CA GLU A 186 -12.74 -4.15 3.26
C GLU A 186 -13.04 -2.81 3.95
N LEU A 187 -14.12 -2.14 3.57
CA LEU A 187 -14.56 -0.89 4.21
C LEU A 187 -15.08 -1.13 5.62
N GLU A 188 -15.89 -2.19 5.80
CA GLU A 188 -16.35 -2.64 7.11
C GLU A 188 -15.17 -2.94 8.02
N TYR A 189 -14.21 -3.73 7.53
CA TYR A 189 -13.01 -4.07 8.28
C TYR A 189 -12.22 -2.84 8.70
N LEU A 190 -11.88 -1.97 7.74
CA LEU A 190 -11.09 -0.76 8.00
C LEU A 190 -11.81 0.18 8.96
N SER A 191 -13.12 0.34 8.82
CA SER A 191 -13.93 1.14 9.72
C SER A 191 -13.94 0.57 11.13
N ALA A 192 -14.32 -0.71 11.30
CA ALA A 192 -14.41 -1.35 12.61
C ALA A 192 -13.05 -1.37 13.32
N LYS A 193 -11.97 -1.69 12.59
CA LYS A 193 -10.62 -1.75 13.16
C LYS A 193 -10.09 -0.37 13.55
N SER A 194 -10.35 0.66 12.74
CA SER A 194 -10.00 2.05 13.08
C SER A 194 -10.76 2.55 14.29
N PHE A 195 -12.03 2.17 14.45
CA PHE A 195 -12.82 2.53 15.61
C PHE A 195 -12.33 1.82 16.89
N ASN A 196 -11.98 0.54 16.80
CA ASN A 196 -11.38 -0.17 17.92
C ASN A 196 -10.05 0.46 18.34
N TYR A 197 -9.20 0.82 17.38
CA TYR A 197 -7.97 1.54 17.68
C TYR A 197 -8.22 2.93 18.30
N ALA A 198 -9.29 3.62 17.89
CA ALA A 198 -9.71 4.86 18.56
C ALA A 198 -10.08 4.63 20.03
N VAL A 199 -10.70 3.49 20.37
CA VAL A 199 -10.97 3.10 21.76
C VAL A 199 -9.66 2.81 22.50
N ASP A 200 -8.69 2.12 21.88
CA ASP A 200 -7.38 1.88 22.50
C ASP A 200 -6.64 3.19 22.82
N LEU A 201 -6.70 4.17 21.89
CA LEU A 201 -6.17 5.52 22.11
C LEU A 201 -6.89 6.25 23.24
N TYR A 202 -8.21 6.11 23.33
CA TYR A 202 -8.99 6.68 24.42
C TYR A 202 -8.57 6.14 25.79
N LEU A 203 -8.47 4.81 25.90
CA LEU A 203 -8.04 4.13 27.12
C LEU A 203 -6.60 4.48 27.50
N SER A 204 -5.80 4.94 26.53
CA SER A 204 -4.44 5.44 26.72
C SER A 204 -4.36 6.95 26.97
N ASP A 205 -5.48 7.60 27.28
CA ASP A 205 -5.62 9.05 27.55
C ASP A 205 -5.23 9.96 26.37
N GLN A 206 -5.21 9.43 25.14
CA GLN A 206 -4.91 10.18 23.92
C GLN A 206 -6.20 10.74 23.28
N GLN A 207 -6.96 11.51 24.04
CA GLN A 207 -8.34 11.90 23.70
C GLN A 207 -8.49 12.57 22.32
N VAL A 208 -7.54 13.43 21.95
CA VAL A 208 -7.57 14.16 20.66
C VAL A 208 -7.42 13.20 19.48
N ASP A 209 -6.45 12.29 19.56
CA ASP A 209 -6.18 11.32 18.50
C ASP A 209 -7.31 10.28 18.45
N ALA A 210 -7.75 9.81 19.61
CA ALA A 210 -8.89 8.91 19.75
C ALA A 210 -10.13 9.46 19.02
N GLN A 211 -10.54 10.69 19.30
CA GLN A 211 -11.68 11.31 18.62
C GLN A 211 -11.47 11.47 17.11
N ARG A 212 -10.25 11.85 16.70
CA ARG A 212 -9.91 12.02 15.27
C ARG A 212 -10.05 10.70 14.52
N TRP A 213 -9.58 9.61 15.11
CA TRP A 213 -9.67 8.26 14.55
C TRP A 213 -11.11 7.73 14.51
N ALA A 214 -11.88 7.96 15.57
CA ALA A 214 -13.30 7.56 15.61
C ALA A 214 -14.13 8.22 14.50
N ARG A 215 -13.92 9.52 14.26
CA ARG A 215 -14.60 10.25 13.18
C ARG A 215 -14.24 9.70 11.81
N LYS A 216 -12.96 9.36 11.56
CA LYS A 216 -12.52 8.74 10.30
C LYS A 216 -13.13 7.34 10.10
N ALA A 217 -13.24 6.56 11.17
CA ALA A 217 -13.88 5.25 11.13
C ALA A 217 -15.37 5.35 10.75
N ILE A 218 -16.10 6.28 11.38
CA ILE A 218 -17.49 6.57 11.03
C ILE A 218 -17.58 7.01 9.57
N GLU A 219 -16.71 7.94 9.15
CA GLU A 219 -16.69 8.41 7.77
C GLU A 219 -16.48 7.26 6.77
N LEU A 220 -15.53 6.34 7.01
CA LEU A 220 -15.36 5.16 6.16
C LEU A 220 -16.63 4.31 6.06
N SER A 221 -17.32 4.08 7.19
CA SER A 221 -18.56 3.29 7.16
C SER A 221 -19.69 3.97 6.38
N THR A 222 -19.72 5.31 6.31
CA THR A 222 -20.74 6.01 5.50
C THR A 222 -20.56 5.81 3.99
N LEU A 223 -19.39 5.33 3.55
CA LEU A 223 -19.11 5.07 2.14
C LEU A 223 -19.61 3.70 1.66
N MET A 224 -20.05 2.84 2.57
CA MET A 224 -20.73 1.57 2.30
C MET A 224 -22.14 1.82 1.75
N ARG A 225 -22.60 0.98 0.83
CA ARG A 225 -23.93 1.12 0.20
C ARG A 225 -24.89 0.00 0.63
N ASN A 226 -24.43 -1.24 0.74
CA ASN A 226 -25.35 -2.37 0.97
C ASN A 226 -25.68 -2.60 2.46
N ASP A 227 -25.03 -1.89 3.38
CA ASP A 227 -25.33 -2.00 4.82
C ASP A 227 -26.47 -1.05 5.27
N TYR A 228 -27.00 -0.23 4.36
CA TYR A 228 -28.01 0.80 4.64
C TYR A 228 -27.60 1.77 5.75
N GLY A 229 -26.29 2.03 5.92
CA GLY A 229 -25.75 2.91 6.95
C GLY A 229 -25.79 2.34 8.37
N ARG A 230 -26.05 1.05 8.54
CA ARG A 230 -26.15 0.39 9.85
C ARG A 230 -24.85 0.50 10.64
N LEU A 231 -23.70 0.27 9.99
CA LEU A 231 -22.41 0.35 10.67
C LEU A 231 -22.12 1.79 11.09
N ALA A 232 -22.34 2.76 10.21
CA ALA A 232 -22.14 4.18 10.50
C ALA A 232 -22.97 4.65 11.70
N LEU A 233 -24.26 4.29 11.73
CA LEU A 233 -25.14 4.60 12.85
C LEU A 233 -24.66 3.94 14.15
N ALA A 234 -24.28 2.66 14.11
CA ALA A 234 -23.80 1.95 15.28
C ALA A 234 -22.52 2.58 15.86
N LEU A 235 -21.57 2.96 15.01
CA LEU A 235 -20.34 3.64 15.42
C LEU A 235 -20.62 5.06 15.95
N GLN A 236 -21.53 5.80 15.31
CA GLN A 236 -21.92 7.14 15.75
C GLN A 236 -22.56 7.11 17.14
N VAL A 237 -23.53 6.21 17.38
CA VAL A 237 -24.17 6.06 18.71
C VAL A 237 -23.14 5.71 19.79
N LYS A 238 -22.17 4.84 19.48
CA LYS A 238 -21.08 4.52 20.42
C LYS A 238 -20.18 5.72 20.68
N TYR A 239 -19.84 6.49 19.65
CA TYR A 239 -19.03 7.69 19.76
C TYR A 239 -19.71 8.80 20.55
N GLU A 240 -21.01 9.03 20.34
CA GLU A 240 -21.79 10.00 21.10
C GLU A 240 -21.86 9.64 22.58
N LYS A 241 -22.09 8.36 22.90
CA LYS A 241 -22.00 7.87 24.29
C LYS A 241 -20.62 8.11 24.87
N TRP A 242 -19.56 7.79 24.13
CA TRP A 242 -18.18 8.04 24.54
C TRP A 242 -17.93 9.52 24.90
N LEU A 243 -18.44 10.48 24.12
CA LEU A 243 -18.29 11.91 24.42
C LEU A 243 -18.97 12.36 25.73
N THR A 244 -20.00 11.62 26.19
CA THR A 244 -20.66 11.90 27.47
C THR A 244 -19.90 11.40 28.69
N TYR A 245 -18.98 10.44 28.52
CA TYR A 245 -18.04 10.01 29.56
C TYR A 245 -16.86 10.99 29.63
N ARG A 246 -17.14 12.22 30.05
CA ARG A 246 -16.06 13.12 30.48
C ARG A 246 -15.50 12.54 31.78
N PRO A 247 -14.17 12.34 31.93
CA PRO A 247 -13.63 12.09 33.25
C PRO A 247 -13.96 13.33 34.07
N GLU A 248 -14.71 13.15 35.16
CA GLU A 248 -14.71 14.14 36.22
C GLU A 248 -13.23 14.37 36.54
N SER A 249 -12.76 15.59 36.31
CA SER A 249 -11.51 16.03 36.88
C SER A 249 -11.59 15.66 38.35
N THR A 250 -10.75 14.73 38.75
CA THR A 250 -10.41 14.56 40.15
C THR A 250 -9.76 15.87 40.54
N ASP A 251 -10.59 16.82 40.97
CA ASP A 251 -10.12 17.99 41.69
C ASP A 251 -9.33 17.44 42.88
N PRO A 252 -8.01 17.70 42.97
CA PRO A 252 -7.30 17.50 44.20
C PRO A 252 -7.70 18.68 45.09
N SER A 253 -8.90 18.63 45.66
CA SER A 253 -9.33 19.57 46.69
C SER A 253 -9.28 18.88 48.05
N SER A 254 -8.21 19.17 48.80
CA SER A 254 -8.17 19.42 50.26
C SER A 254 -6.76 19.22 50.81
#